data_AF-A0A2T7PRY0-F1
#
_entry.id   AF-A0A2T7PRY0-F1
#
_cell.length_a   1.000
_cell.length_b   1.000
_cell.length_c   1.000
_cell.angle_alpha   90.00
_cell.angle_beta   90.00
_cell.angle_gamma   90.00
#
_symmetry.space_group_name_H-M   'P 1'
#
loop_
_entity.id
_entity.type
_entity.pdbx_description
1 polymer ?
#
loop_
_entity_poly.entity_id
_entity_poly.type
_entity_poly.pdbx_seq_one_letter_code
_entity_poly.pdbx_strand_id
1 'polypeptide(L)'
;MVAYEIVNESACSRSSLVKPFRSLCLPENVTTVYFAGIGGTLGENTAYFTDHEATGYVTVTLADCAFVAEAVYGVQDEDAVSENTQYLNETLSIDAASFRIPPSCPQGEKRREIPNRLGMLRKLLSA
;
A
#
# COMPACT_ATOMS: atom_id res chain seq x y z
N MET A 1 -11.99 10.97 2.82
CA MET A 1 -11.23 10.19 3.84
C MET A 1 -10.00 11.00 4.23
N VAL A 2 -9.38 10.76 5.40
CA VAL A 2 -8.18 11.50 5.81
C VAL A 2 -7.10 10.55 6.33
N ALA A 3 -5.84 10.94 6.17
CA ALA A 3 -4.69 10.25 6.72
C ALA A 3 -3.99 11.12 7.77
N TYR A 4 -3.45 10.48 8.79
CA TYR A 4 -2.61 11.12 9.80
C TYR A 4 -1.20 10.53 9.70
N GLU A 5 -0.21 11.40 9.56
CA GLU A 5 1.20 11.05 9.72
C GLU A 5 1.61 11.49 11.13
N ILE A 6 1.93 10.55 12.01
CA ILE A 6 2.27 10.80 13.41
C ILE A 6 3.73 10.42 13.63
N VAL A 7 4.59 11.41 13.88
CA VAL A 7 5.99 11.18 14.23
C VAL A 7 6.13 10.99 15.74
N ASN A 8 5.38 11.78 16.53
CA ASN A 8 5.24 11.63 17.98
C ASN A 8 3.97 12.36 18.46
N GLU A 9 3.70 12.32 19.77
CA GLU A 9 2.53 12.95 20.40
C GLU A 9 2.39 14.46 20.18
N SER A 10 3.42 15.17 19.73
CA SER A 10 3.36 16.62 19.48
C SER A 10 3.57 17.00 18.01
N ALA A 11 3.96 16.02 17.18
CA ALA A 11 4.32 16.22 15.79
C ALA A 11 3.52 15.26 14.90
N CYS A 12 2.46 15.81 14.31
CA CYS A 12 1.65 15.09 13.33
C CYS A 12 1.00 16.02 12.30
N SER A 13 0.70 15.46 11.14
CA SER A 13 -0.02 16.13 10.06
C SER A 13 -1.22 15.35 9.59
N ARG A 14 -2.28 16.07 9.19
CA ARG A 14 -3.51 15.55 8.62
C ARG A 14 -3.57 15.90 7.15
N SER A 15 -3.79 14.91 6.28
CA SER A 15 -3.97 15.11 4.84
C SER A 15 -5.30 14.51 4.36
N SER A 16 -5.85 15.10 3.30
CA SER A 16 -7.05 14.57 2.66
C SER A 16 -6.64 13.46 1.70
N LEU A 17 -7.26 12.29 1.85
CA LEU A 17 -7.08 11.18 0.93
C LEU A 17 -8.01 11.38 -0.27
N VAL A 18 -7.38 11.54 -1.43
CA VAL A 18 -8.05 11.72 -2.74
C VAL A 18 -8.23 10.40 -3.49
N LYS A 19 -7.37 9.40 -3.22
CA LYS A 19 -7.59 8.05 -3.73
C LYS A 19 -8.68 7.35 -2.90
N PRO A 20 -9.59 6.58 -3.53
CA PRO A 20 -10.56 5.77 -2.83
C PRO A 20 -9.89 4.61 -2.08
N PHE A 21 -10.67 3.94 -1.24
CA PHE A 21 -10.20 2.79 -0.50
C PHE A 21 -10.07 1.58 -1.43
N ARG A 22 -8.90 0.95 -1.46
CA ARG A 22 -8.68 -0.33 -2.11
C ARG A 22 -8.46 -1.40 -1.03
N SER A 23 -9.34 -2.39 -0.99
CA SER A 23 -9.17 -3.55 -0.11
C SER A 23 -8.00 -4.41 -0.58
N LEU A 24 -7.19 -4.89 0.37
CA LEU A 24 -6.25 -5.98 0.13
C LEU A 24 -7.03 -7.29 0.11
N CYS A 25 -7.59 -7.63 -1.05
CA CYS A 25 -8.29 -8.87 -1.34
C CYS A 25 -7.94 -9.30 -2.77
N LEU A 26 -7.96 -10.60 -3.07
CA LEU A 26 -8.00 -11.06 -4.45
C LEU A 26 -9.33 -10.59 -5.07
N PRO A 27 -9.34 -9.72 -6.10
CA PRO A 27 -10.59 -9.35 -6.75
C PRO A 27 -11.24 -10.58 -7.41
N GLU A 28 -12.57 -10.59 -7.49
CA GLU A 28 -13.32 -11.73 -8.06
C GLU A 28 -12.96 -12.03 -9.52
N ASN A 29 -12.40 -11.05 -10.23
CA ASN A 29 -12.02 -11.14 -11.65
C ASN A 29 -10.50 -11.24 -11.85
N VAL A 30 -9.79 -11.99 -11.01
CA VAL A 30 -8.35 -12.24 -11.23
C VAL A 30 -8.11 -13.30 -12.31
N THR A 31 -7.07 -13.09 -13.11
CA THR A 31 -6.50 -14.15 -13.94
C THR A 31 -5.36 -14.79 -13.18
N THR A 32 -5.46 -16.07 -12.84
CA THR A 32 -4.36 -16.78 -12.18
C THR A 32 -3.23 -16.96 -13.19
N VAL A 33 -2.05 -16.43 -12.88
CA VAL A 33 -0.91 -16.41 -13.81
C VAL A 33 0.10 -17.50 -13.47
N TYR A 34 0.29 -17.80 -12.18
CA TYR A 34 1.37 -18.70 -11.78
C TYR A 34 1.11 -19.38 -10.43
N PHE A 35 1.59 -20.62 -10.32
CA PHE A 35 1.67 -21.38 -9.09
C PHE A 35 3.15 -21.60 -8.76
N ALA A 36 3.62 -21.01 -7.67
CA ALA A 36 5.00 -21.15 -7.20
C ALA A 36 5.01 -21.93 -5.89
N GLY A 37 5.95 -22.86 -5.73
CA GLY A 37 6.28 -23.40 -4.42
C GLY A 37 7.53 -22.70 -3.89
N ILE A 38 7.39 -21.75 -2.96
CA ILE A 38 8.54 -21.23 -2.22
C ILE A 38 8.67 -22.02 -0.92
N GLY A 39 9.84 -22.59 -0.65
CA GLY A 39 10.15 -23.16 0.68
C GLY A 39 9.47 -24.48 1.07
N GLY A 40 8.83 -25.19 0.13
CA GLY A 40 8.61 -26.64 0.25
C GLY A 40 7.33 -27.14 0.91
N THR A 41 6.41 -26.30 1.41
CA THR A 41 5.16 -26.81 2.02
C THR A 41 3.91 -25.97 1.81
N LEU A 42 4.01 -24.69 1.47
CA LEU A 42 2.85 -23.84 1.21
C LEU A 42 2.95 -23.38 -0.24
N GLY A 43 2.15 -23.99 -1.12
CA GLY A 43 2.04 -23.46 -2.47
C GLY A 43 1.48 -22.04 -2.42
N GLU A 44 1.96 -21.20 -3.30
CA GLU A 44 1.53 -19.81 -3.46
C GLU A 44 0.92 -19.64 -4.84
N ASN A 45 -0.10 -18.79 -4.91
CA ASN A 45 -0.73 -18.40 -6.16
C ASN A 45 -0.44 -16.95 -6.44
N THR A 46 0.14 -16.68 -7.61
CA THR A 46 0.24 -15.34 -8.15
C THR A 46 -0.87 -15.12 -9.16
N ALA A 47 -1.66 -14.08 -8.93
CA ALA A 47 -2.77 -13.68 -9.76
C ALA A 47 -2.56 -12.27 -10.30
N TYR A 48 -2.91 -12.07 -11.56
CA TYR A 48 -2.99 -10.76 -12.18
C TYR A 48 -4.35 -10.13 -11.87
N PHE A 49 -4.32 -8.86 -11.52
CA PHE A 49 -5.52 -8.07 -11.34
C PHE A 49 -5.46 -6.77 -12.14
N THR A 50 -6.65 -6.33 -12.54
CA THR A 50 -6.91 -5.01 -13.07
C THR A 50 -8.15 -4.47 -12.39
N ASP A 51 -8.03 -3.33 -11.74
CA ASP A 51 -9.17 -2.56 -11.25
C ASP A 51 -9.23 -1.18 -11.93
N HIS A 52 -10.09 -0.31 -11.42
CA HIS A 52 -10.30 1.03 -11.97
C HIS A 52 -9.14 1.99 -11.69
N GLU A 53 -8.16 1.59 -10.86
CA GLU A 53 -7.09 2.45 -10.34
C GLU A 53 -5.68 1.91 -10.60
N ALA A 54 -5.56 0.61 -10.83
CA ALA A 54 -4.29 -0.09 -10.85
C ALA A 54 -4.39 -1.39 -11.65
N THR A 55 -3.26 -1.77 -12.25
CA THR A 55 -2.99 -3.13 -12.69
C THR A 55 -1.86 -3.70 -11.86
N GLY A 56 -1.83 -5.00 -11.64
CA GLY A 56 -0.82 -5.57 -10.76
C GLY A 56 -0.81 -7.09 -10.69
N TYR A 57 0.15 -7.58 -9.91
CA TYR A 57 0.22 -8.98 -9.50
C TYR A 57 0.13 -9.05 -7.99
N VAL A 58 -0.63 -10.01 -7.50
CA VAL A 58 -0.73 -10.32 -6.07
C VAL A 58 -0.39 -11.79 -5.87
N THR A 59 0.40 -12.09 -4.86
CA THR A 59 0.76 -13.44 -4.45
C THR A 59 0.15 -13.73 -3.10
N VAL A 60 -0.59 -14.84 -3.01
CA VAL A 60 -1.20 -15.33 -1.78
C VAL A 60 -0.79 -16.77 -1.49
N THR A 61 -0.86 -17.16 -0.22
CA THR A 61 -0.72 -18.57 0.17
C THR A 61 -1.97 -19.37 -0.19
N LEU A 62 -1.82 -20.64 -0.55
CA LEU A 62 -2.95 -21.52 -0.86
C LEU A 62 -3.71 -22.04 0.36
N ALA A 63 -3.05 -22.13 1.51
CA ALA A 63 -3.60 -22.77 2.70
C ALA A 63 -4.64 -21.88 3.42
N ASP A 64 -4.35 -20.59 3.49
CA ASP A 64 -5.10 -19.61 4.29
C ASP A 64 -5.33 -18.27 3.58
N CYS A 65 -4.96 -18.16 2.29
CA CYS A 65 -5.10 -16.94 1.49
C CYS A 65 -4.41 -15.70 2.12
N ALA A 66 -3.35 -15.93 2.89
CA ALA A 66 -2.51 -14.88 3.45
C ALA A 66 -1.75 -14.15 2.33
N PHE A 67 -1.55 -12.85 2.49
CA PHE A 67 -0.86 -12.05 1.48
C PHE A 67 0.65 -12.25 1.61
N VAL A 68 1.32 -12.46 0.47
CA VAL A 68 2.78 -12.64 0.45
C VAL A 68 3.45 -11.41 -0.16
N ALA A 69 2.98 -11.03 -1.35
CA ALA A 69 3.54 -9.90 -2.07
C ALA A 69 2.53 -9.28 -3.02
N GLU A 70 2.70 -7.99 -3.31
CA GLU A 70 1.91 -7.27 -4.30
C GLU A 70 2.80 -6.30 -5.09
N ALA A 71 2.68 -6.33 -6.41
CA ALA A 71 3.30 -5.37 -7.32
C ALA A 71 2.21 -4.62 -8.08
N VAL A 72 2.23 -3.28 -8.00
CA VAL A 72 1.27 -2.39 -8.65
C VAL A 72 1.97 -1.56 -9.72
N TYR A 73 1.44 -1.57 -10.93
CA TYR A 73 1.90 -0.75 -12.05
C TYR A 73 1.03 0.50 -12.19
N GLY A 74 1.66 1.62 -12.56
CA GLY A 74 0.94 2.88 -12.74
C GLY A 74 0.09 2.85 -14.02
N VAL A 75 -1.14 3.36 -13.94
CA VAL A 75 -2.10 3.43 -15.08
C VAL A 75 -1.57 4.21 -16.28
N GLN A 76 -0.59 5.11 -16.07
CA GLN A 76 -0.03 5.95 -17.14
C GLN A 76 1.33 5.46 -17.69
N ASP A 77 1.97 4.49 -17.03
CA ASP A 77 3.30 3.99 -17.40
C ASP A 77 3.36 2.51 -17.03
N GLU A 78 2.74 1.67 -17.88
CA GLU A 78 2.51 0.24 -17.64
C GLU A 78 3.83 -0.56 -17.48
N ASP A 79 4.96 0.02 -17.87
CA ASP A 79 6.29 -0.60 -17.78
C ASP A 79 7.01 -0.31 -16.45
N ALA A 80 6.46 0.56 -15.58
CA ALA A 80 7.07 0.94 -14.32
C ALA A 80 6.26 0.46 -13.11
N VAL A 81 6.92 -0.34 -12.26
CA VAL A 81 6.38 -0.73 -10.95
C VAL A 81 6.29 0.52 -10.08
N SER A 82 5.06 0.92 -9.75
CA SER A 82 4.78 2.08 -8.89
C SER A 82 4.90 1.74 -7.41
N GLU A 83 4.58 0.50 -7.04
CA GLU A 83 4.66 -0.01 -5.67
C GLU A 83 4.97 -1.51 -5.70
N ASN A 84 5.84 -1.96 -4.79
CA ASN A 84 6.11 -3.36 -4.56
C ASN A 84 6.18 -3.60 -3.05
N THR A 85 5.22 -4.35 -2.53
CA THR A 85 4.98 -4.54 -1.10
C THR A 85 5.12 -6.02 -0.77
N GLN A 86 5.90 -6.33 0.27
CA GLN A 86 6.02 -7.68 0.83
C GLN A 86 5.40 -7.71 2.22
N TYR A 87 4.56 -8.71 2.45
CA TYR A 87 3.83 -8.91 3.69
C TYR A 87 4.51 -10.05 4.46
N LEU A 88 4.91 -9.77 5.70
CA LEU A 88 5.68 -10.68 6.55
C LEU A 88 5.15 -10.60 7.98
N ASN A 89 5.26 -11.70 8.74
CA ASN A 89 4.82 -11.79 10.14
C ASN A 89 3.36 -11.37 10.37
N GLU A 90 2.48 -11.77 9.45
CA GLU A 90 1.06 -11.43 9.52
C GLU A 90 0.37 -12.10 10.72
N THR A 91 -0.57 -11.37 11.33
CA THR A 91 -1.45 -11.91 12.37
C THR A 91 -2.89 -11.52 12.06
N LEU A 92 -3.84 -12.40 12.38
CA LEU A 92 -5.28 -12.15 12.14
C LEU A 92 -5.93 -11.26 13.23
N SER A 93 -5.15 -10.81 14.22
CA SER A 93 -5.62 -9.99 15.32
C SER A 93 -5.26 -8.53 15.11
N ILE A 94 -6.23 -7.65 15.35
CA ILE A 94 -6.04 -6.20 15.28
C ILE A 94 -6.15 -5.62 16.68
N ASP A 95 -5.15 -4.82 17.10
CA ASP A 95 -5.29 -3.95 18.27
C ASP A 95 -5.93 -2.62 17.85
N ALA A 96 -7.21 -2.45 18.17
CA ALA A 96 -7.96 -1.24 17.87
C ALA A 96 -7.35 0.03 18.49
N ALA A 97 -6.57 -0.09 19.58
CA ALA A 97 -5.89 1.05 20.18
C ALA A 97 -4.83 1.66 19.24
N SER A 98 -4.26 0.87 18.34
CA SER A 98 -3.26 1.31 17.35
C SER A 98 -3.82 2.31 16.32
N PHE A 99 -5.15 2.41 16.20
CA PHE A 99 -5.83 3.35 15.28
C PHE A 99 -6.25 4.65 15.97
N ARG A 100 -5.92 4.84 17.25
CA ARG A 100 -6.24 6.08 17.98
C ARG A 100 -5.33 7.22 17.53
N ILE A 101 -5.95 8.32 17.15
CA ILE A 101 -5.25 9.55 16.79
C ILE A 101 -4.93 10.34 18.07
N PRO A 102 -3.67 10.77 18.30
CA PRO A 102 -3.33 11.61 19.45
C PRO A 102 -4.17 12.89 19.49
N PRO A 103 -4.66 13.33 20.68
CA PRO A 103 -5.53 14.51 20.79
C PRO A 103 -4.91 15.81 20.28
N SER A 104 -3.59 15.90 20.31
CA SER A 104 -2.76 17.00 19.82
C SER A 104 -2.75 17.15 18.29
N CYS A 105 -3.19 16.12 17.56
CA CYS A 105 -3.15 16.16 16.11
C CYS A 105 -4.20 17.09 15.52
N PRO A 106 -3.85 17.82 14.43
CA PRO A 106 -4.74 18.79 13.83
C PRO A 106 -6.01 18.09 13.33
N GLN A 107 -7.16 18.50 13.87
CA GLN A 107 -8.48 18.01 13.45
C GLN A 107 -8.98 18.73 12.18
N GLY A 108 -8.42 19.90 11.86
CA GLY A 108 -8.70 20.67 10.64
C GLY A 108 -7.81 20.28 9.46
N GLU A 109 -8.22 20.58 8.22
CA GLU A 109 -7.40 20.33 7.03
C GLU A 109 -6.17 21.24 7.01
N LYS A 110 -4.97 20.66 7.04
CA LYS A 110 -3.77 21.32 6.52
C LYS A 110 -3.40 20.63 5.23
N ARG A 111 -3.65 21.27 4.08
CA ARG A 111 -3.09 20.81 2.80
C ARG A 111 -1.56 20.83 2.92
N ARG A 112 -0.96 19.67 3.13
CA ARG A 112 0.45 19.45 2.79
C ARG A 112 0.46 19.00 1.34
N GLU A 113 1.02 19.83 0.47
CA GLU A 113 1.55 19.35 -0.80
C GLU A 113 2.62 18.31 -0.44
N ILE A 114 2.37 17.04 -0.78
CA ILE A 114 3.39 16.01 -0.70
C ILE A 114 4.52 16.54 -1.60
N PRO A 115 5.74 16.76 -1.10
CA PRO A 115 6.84 17.12 -1.97
C PRO A 115 7.06 15.95 -2.92
N ASN A 116 6.66 16.11 -4.18
CA ASN A 116 7.09 15.23 -5.26
C ASN A 116 8.60 15.05 -5.10
N ARG A 117 9.10 13.82 -5.04
CA ARG A 117 10.54 13.53 -4.88
C ARG A 117 11.41 14.23 -5.95
N LEU A 118 10.82 14.64 -7.08
CA LEU A 118 11.43 15.52 -8.09
C LEU A 118 11.81 16.92 -7.58
N GLY A 119 11.09 17.47 -6.58
CA GLY A 119 11.37 18.78 -5.98
C GLY A 119 12.57 18.79 -5.02
N MET A 120 12.87 17.66 -4.35
CA MET A 120 14.08 17.54 -3.53
C MET A 120 15.35 17.41 -4.38
N LEU A 121 15.29 16.70 -5.51
CA LEU A 121 16.43 16.56 -6.43
C LEU A 121 16.86 17.90 -7.05
N ARG A 122 15.92 18.82 -7.35
CA ARG A 122 16.28 20.16 -7.86
C ARG A 122 16.99 21.05 -6.85
N LYS A 123 16.72 20.92 -5.55
CA LYS A 123 17.41 21.69 -4.49
C LYS A 123 18.84 21.18 -4.21
N LEU A 124 19.13 19.92 -4.50
CA LEU A 124 20.47 19.33 -4.33
C LEU A 124 21.39 19.59 -5.54
N LEU A 125 20.83 19.93 -6.71
CA LEU A 125 21.59 20.21 -7.94
C LEU A 125 21.81 21.71 -8.19
N SER A 126 21.46 22.57 -7.24
CA SER A 126 21.64 24.03 -7.31
C SER A 126 22.41 24.62 -6.12
N ALA A 127 23.09 23.77 -5.34
CA ALA A 127 24.03 24.14 -4.29
C ALA A 127 25.45 23.74 -4.70
#